data_AF-A0A6G6XBM8-F1
#
_entry.id   AF-A0A6G6XBM8-F1
#
_cell.length_a   1.000
_cell.length_b   1.000
_cell.length_c   1.000
_cell.angle_alpha   90.00
_cell.angle_beta   90.00
_cell.angle_gamma   90.00
#
_symmetry.space_group_name_H-M   'P 1'
#
loop_
_entity.id
_entity.type
_entity.pdbx_description
1 polymer ?
#
loop_
_entity_poly.entity_id
_entity_poly.type
_entity_poly.pdbx_seq_one_letter_code
_entity_poly.pdbx_strand_id
1 'polypeptide(L)'
;MNLDFDVQLQVALRALTDVVAPALGEGAEKHVVEQLHLAVATISFVKTRLPEARRYYRMELRHFIDLAEAAARMTGEDAALDAAVRDGEAALRDAEADIGNYIEITRRLREEVAALASRTEGEDRAALDRLVLDTSGELLAQYRQWALPFGLEPKPEELPAPAW
;
A
#
# COMPACT_ATOMS: atom_id res chain seq x y z
N MET A 1 11.02 13.77 -27.42
CA MET A 1 10.34 14.72 -26.52
C MET A 1 9.88 13.92 -25.31
N ASN A 2 10.69 13.84 -24.26
CA ASN A 2 10.28 13.13 -23.03
C ASN A 2 9.41 14.09 -22.23
N LEU A 3 8.09 13.99 -22.41
CA LEU A 3 7.14 14.65 -21.52
C LEU A 3 7.24 13.97 -20.16
N ASP A 4 7.26 14.77 -19.09
CA ASP A 4 7.17 14.26 -17.73
C ASP A 4 5.92 13.36 -17.56
N PHE A 5 6.02 12.30 -16.77
CA PHE A 5 4.92 11.34 -16.56
C PHE A 5 3.68 12.04 -16.00
N ASP A 6 3.84 13.03 -15.13
CA ASP A 6 2.72 13.82 -14.60
C ASP A 6 1.96 14.56 -15.72
N VAL A 7 2.71 15.16 -16.65
CA VAL A 7 2.16 15.85 -17.82
C VAL A 7 1.44 14.86 -18.74
N GLN A 8 2.02 13.68 -18.98
CA GLN A 8 1.38 12.65 -19.81
C GLN A 8 0.05 12.17 -19.21
N LEU A 9 0.01 11.91 -17.89
CA LEU A 9 -1.22 11.53 -17.20
C LEU A 9 -2.27 12.65 -17.25
N GLN A 10 -1.84 13.91 -17.06
CA GLN A 10 -2.75 15.07 -17.16
C GLN A 10 -3.34 15.22 -18.56
N VAL A 11 -2.53 15.01 -19.61
CA VAL A 11 -3.00 15.06 -21.01
C VAL A 11 -4.01 13.95 -21.28
N ALA A 12 -3.73 12.72 -20.82
CA ALA A 12 -4.65 11.60 -20.97
C ALA A 12 -5.99 11.85 -20.27
N LEU A 13 -5.96 12.33 -19.02
CA LEU A 13 -7.16 12.71 -18.27
C LEU A 13 -7.98 13.75 -19.03
N ARG A 14 -7.33 14.81 -19.53
CA ARG A 14 -7.99 15.86 -20.28
C ARG A 14 -8.64 15.34 -21.55
N ALA A 15 -7.95 14.47 -22.30
CA ALA A 15 -8.53 13.87 -23.50
C ALA A 15 -9.78 13.04 -23.18
N LEU A 16 -9.74 12.23 -22.11
CA LEU A 16 -10.87 11.41 -21.69
C LEU A 16 -12.06 12.25 -21.21
N THR A 17 -11.81 13.30 -20.43
CA THR A 17 -12.87 14.14 -19.83
C THR A 17 -13.41 15.21 -20.76
N ASP A 18 -12.55 15.90 -21.54
CA ASP A 18 -12.96 17.06 -22.34
C ASP A 18 -13.38 16.67 -23.77
N VAL A 19 -12.92 15.52 -24.27
CA VAL A 19 -13.15 15.10 -25.66
C VAL A 19 -13.96 13.81 -25.73
N VAL A 20 -13.50 12.75 -25.08
CA VAL A 20 -14.14 11.42 -25.20
C VAL A 20 -15.49 11.37 -24.48
N ALA A 21 -15.56 11.82 -23.22
CA ALA A 21 -16.80 11.79 -22.45
C ALA A 21 -17.95 12.57 -23.13
N PRO A 22 -17.76 13.81 -23.64
CA PRO A 22 -18.80 14.52 -24.37
C PRO A 22 -19.17 13.86 -25.70
N ALA A 23 -18.21 13.23 -26.40
CA ALA A 23 -18.44 12.60 -27.70
C ALA A 23 -19.30 11.33 -27.62
N LEU A 24 -19.38 10.66 -26.47
CA LEU A 24 -20.29 9.53 -26.26
C LEU A 24 -21.77 9.94 -26.36
N GLY A 25 -22.10 11.21 -26.07
CA GLY A 25 -23.45 11.76 -26.17
C GLY A 25 -24.48 11.01 -25.31
N GLU A 26 -25.76 11.25 -25.58
CA GLU A 26 -26.89 10.58 -24.90
C GLU A 26 -27.17 9.16 -25.46
N GLY A 27 -26.51 8.78 -26.55
CA GLY A 27 -26.74 7.51 -27.25
C GLY A 27 -25.86 6.35 -26.79
N ALA A 28 -24.86 6.60 -25.96
CA ALA A 28 -23.99 5.54 -25.45
C ALA A 28 -24.70 4.67 -24.42
N GLU A 29 -24.42 3.37 -24.44
CA GLU A 29 -24.92 2.45 -23.42
C GLU A 29 -24.39 2.84 -22.03
N LYS A 30 -25.25 2.76 -21.02
CA LYS A 30 -24.93 3.18 -19.64
C LYS A 30 -23.64 2.57 -19.12
N HIS A 31 -23.43 1.28 -19.39
CA HIS A 31 -22.25 0.55 -18.94
C HIS A 31 -20.95 1.10 -19.55
N VAL A 32 -20.98 1.63 -20.78
CA VAL A 32 -19.81 2.25 -21.44
C VAL A 32 -19.43 3.56 -20.74
N VAL A 33 -20.43 4.38 -20.42
CA VAL A 33 -20.23 5.64 -19.67
C VAL A 33 -19.66 5.35 -18.28
N GLU A 34 -20.19 4.33 -17.60
CA GLU A 34 -19.68 3.88 -16.29
C GLU A 34 -18.22 3.42 -16.38
N GLN A 35 -17.84 2.63 -17.39
CA GLN A 35 -16.44 2.21 -17.56
C GLN A 35 -15.49 3.38 -17.87
N LEU A 36 -15.94 4.37 -18.64
CA LEU A 36 -15.13 5.57 -18.88
C LEU A 36 -14.89 6.34 -17.58
N HIS A 37 -15.92 6.52 -16.75
CA HIS A 37 -15.77 7.17 -15.45
C HIS A 37 -14.81 6.39 -14.53
N LEU A 38 -14.87 5.05 -14.52
CA LEU A 38 -13.93 4.23 -13.76
C LEU A 38 -12.49 4.40 -14.25
N ALA A 39 -12.27 4.47 -15.57
CA ALA A 39 -10.95 4.71 -16.13
C ALA A 39 -10.39 6.09 -15.73
N VAL A 40 -11.21 7.15 -15.83
CA VAL A 40 -10.83 8.52 -15.42
C VAL A 40 -10.51 8.57 -13.93
N ALA A 41 -11.35 7.95 -13.08
CA ALA A 41 -11.13 7.87 -11.64
C ALA A 41 -9.81 7.14 -11.31
N THR A 42 -9.55 6.02 -11.98
CA THR A 42 -8.32 5.24 -11.79
C THR A 42 -7.06 6.02 -12.18
N ILE A 43 -7.06 6.68 -13.34
CA ILE A 43 -5.91 7.48 -13.79
C ILE A 43 -5.69 8.68 -12.86
N SER A 44 -6.77 9.32 -12.38
CA SER A 44 -6.70 10.43 -11.41
C SER A 44 -6.11 10.00 -10.08
N PHE A 45 -6.50 8.81 -9.60
CA PHE A 45 -5.91 8.19 -8.41
C PHE A 45 -4.42 7.93 -8.61
N VAL A 46 -4.03 7.27 -9.71
CA VAL A 46 -2.63 6.97 -10.01
C VAL A 46 -1.81 8.24 -10.06
N LYS A 47 -2.28 9.29 -10.75
CA LYS A 47 -1.61 10.59 -10.81
C LYS A 47 -1.36 11.19 -9.43
N THR A 48 -2.35 11.10 -8.53
CA THR A 48 -2.25 11.63 -7.16
C THR A 48 -1.33 10.81 -6.27
N ARG A 49 -1.25 9.49 -6.50
CA ARG A 49 -0.52 8.55 -5.63
C ARG A 49 0.88 8.22 -6.09
N LEU A 50 1.16 8.26 -7.39
CA LEU A 50 2.46 7.90 -7.95
C LEU A 50 3.64 8.67 -7.31
N PRO A 51 3.55 9.99 -7.03
CA PRO A 51 4.64 10.73 -6.38
C PRO A 51 4.94 10.22 -4.95
N GLU A 52 3.92 9.71 -4.25
CA GLU A 52 4.03 9.25 -2.87
C GLU A 52 4.26 7.75 -2.74
N ALA A 53 4.08 6.97 -3.81
CA ALA A 53 4.06 5.51 -3.79
C ALA A 53 5.34 4.94 -3.16
N ARG A 54 6.50 5.47 -3.53
CA ARG A 54 7.77 5.01 -2.97
C ARG A 54 7.83 5.23 -1.45
N ARG A 55 7.38 6.38 -0.96
CA ARG A 55 7.38 6.72 0.47
C ARG A 55 6.41 5.81 1.22
N TYR A 56 5.22 5.60 0.67
CA TYR A 56 4.20 4.72 1.24
C TYR A 56 4.69 3.27 1.38
N TYR A 57 5.25 2.67 0.32
CA TYR A 57 5.73 1.28 0.40
C TYR A 57 6.96 1.12 1.30
N ARG A 58 7.80 2.16 1.45
CA ARG A 58 8.88 2.17 2.44
C ARG A 58 8.37 2.25 3.88
N MET A 59 7.32 3.04 4.12
CA MET A 59 6.65 3.11 5.42
C MET A 59 6.05 1.74 5.78
N GLU A 60 5.36 1.10 4.83
CA GLU A 60 4.78 -0.24 5.02
C GLU A 60 5.86 -1.30 5.30
N LEU A 61 6.94 -1.32 4.53
CA LEU A 61 8.05 -2.24 4.75
C LEU A 61 8.68 -2.05 6.14
N ARG A 62 8.90 -0.80 6.58
CA ARG A 62 9.42 -0.51 7.92
C ARG A 62 8.50 -1.07 9.01
N HIS A 63 7.20 -0.85 8.88
CA HIS A 63 6.23 -1.39 9.83
C HIS A 63 6.33 -2.91 9.97
N PHE A 64 6.45 -3.63 8.85
CA PHE A 64 6.56 -5.09 8.89
C PHE A 64 7.92 -5.60 9.37
N ILE A 65 9.01 -4.83 9.17
CA ILE A 65 10.29 -5.11 9.82
C ILE A 65 10.14 -4.99 11.34
N ASP A 66 9.59 -3.89 11.83
CA ASP A 66 9.41 -3.65 13.28
C ASP A 66 8.53 -4.74 13.93
N LEU A 67 7.44 -5.14 13.26
CA LEU A 67 6.57 -6.23 13.68
C LEU A 67 7.29 -7.58 13.70
N ALA A 68 8.02 -7.92 12.63
CA ALA A 68 8.76 -9.17 12.53
C ALA A 68 9.82 -9.29 13.63
N GLU A 69 10.59 -8.23 13.88
CA GLU A 69 11.56 -8.21 14.96
C GLU A 69 10.92 -8.38 16.35
N ALA A 70 9.79 -7.70 16.59
CA ALA A 70 9.07 -7.84 17.84
C ALA A 70 8.54 -9.27 18.04
N ALA A 71 8.01 -9.88 16.99
CA ALA A 71 7.53 -11.26 17.02
C ALA A 71 8.65 -12.28 17.28
N ALA A 72 9.81 -12.11 16.64
CA ALA A 72 11.00 -12.94 16.88
C ALA A 72 11.45 -12.83 18.35
N ARG A 73 11.57 -11.60 18.90
CA ARG A 73 11.97 -11.40 20.30
C ARG A 73 11.05 -12.09 21.31
N MET A 74 9.75 -12.22 21.00
CA MET A 74 8.77 -12.84 21.90
C MET A 74 8.80 -14.37 21.89
N THR A 75 9.08 -14.97 20.73
CA THR A 75 8.96 -16.42 20.52
C THR A 75 10.30 -17.15 20.49
N GLY A 76 11.41 -16.40 20.46
CA GLY A 76 12.77 -16.91 20.30
C GLY A 76 13.32 -16.66 18.89
N GLU A 77 14.60 -16.94 18.68
CA GLU A 77 15.25 -16.75 17.38
C GLU A 77 14.56 -17.55 16.26
N ASP A 78 14.19 -16.87 15.18
CA ASP A 78 13.56 -17.47 14.00
C ASP A 78 14.37 -17.11 12.75
N ALA A 79 15.17 -18.07 12.27
CA ALA A 79 16.12 -17.82 11.20
C ALA A 79 15.48 -17.36 9.88
N ALA A 80 14.23 -17.77 9.60
CA ALA A 80 13.53 -17.36 8.39
C ALA A 80 13.04 -15.92 8.50
N LEU A 81 12.48 -15.56 9.66
CA LEU A 81 12.05 -14.20 9.97
C LEU A 81 13.24 -13.24 10.03
N ASP A 82 14.34 -13.64 10.67
CA ASP A 82 15.59 -12.86 10.75
C ASP A 82 16.23 -12.64 9.38
N ALA A 83 16.11 -13.62 8.46
CA ALA A 83 16.53 -13.45 7.08
C ALA A 83 15.64 -12.43 6.35
N ALA A 84 14.32 -12.53 6.48
CA ALA A 84 13.39 -11.59 5.86
C ALA A 84 13.56 -10.15 6.38
N VAL A 85 13.82 -9.98 7.68
CA VAL A 85 14.14 -8.68 8.31
C VAL A 85 15.39 -8.08 7.67
N ARG A 86 16.49 -8.83 7.60
CA ARG A 86 17.75 -8.36 6.99
C ARG A 86 17.58 -7.97 5.53
N ASP A 87 16.80 -8.72 4.76
CA ASP A 87 16.49 -8.40 3.36
C ASP A 87 15.70 -7.08 3.27
N GLY A 88 14.74 -6.86 4.17
CA GLY A 88 13.98 -5.61 4.26
C GLY A 88 14.85 -4.40 4.62
N GLU A 89 15.72 -4.54 5.61
CA GLU A 89 16.67 -3.49 5.98
C GLU A 89 17.67 -3.17 4.86
N ALA A 90 18.11 -4.19 4.10
CA ALA A 90 18.96 -4.00 2.94
C ALA A 90 18.21 -3.22 1.84
N ALA A 91 16.97 -3.60 1.52
CA ALA A 91 16.15 -2.89 0.55
C ALA A 91 15.87 -1.43 0.96
N LEU A 92 15.65 -1.16 2.25
CA LEU A 92 15.44 0.21 2.73
C LEU A 92 16.70 1.09 2.59
N ARG A 93 17.90 0.50 2.66
CA ARG A 93 19.18 1.20 2.47
C ARG A 93 19.58 1.34 1.01
N ASP A 94 19.03 0.54 0.12
CA ASP A 94 19.27 0.62 -1.31
C ASP A 94 18.50 1.78 -1.95
N ALA A 95 19.24 2.75 -2.49
CA ALA A 95 18.70 3.90 -3.18
C ALA A 95 18.06 3.54 -4.54
N GLU A 96 18.51 2.44 -5.15
CA GLU A 96 18.04 1.96 -6.46
C GLU A 96 16.90 0.92 -6.33
N ALA A 97 16.54 0.51 -5.11
CA ALA A 97 15.45 -0.42 -4.90
C ALA A 97 14.12 0.12 -5.43
N ASP A 98 13.48 -0.69 -6.27
CA ASP A 98 12.16 -0.41 -6.84
C ASP A 98 11.03 -0.71 -5.84
N ILE A 99 9.86 -0.10 -6.07
CA ILE A 99 8.62 -0.36 -5.33
C ILE A 99 8.29 -1.85 -5.32
N GLY A 100 8.51 -2.56 -6.43
CA GLY A 100 8.29 -4.00 -6.53
C GLY A 100 9.05 -4.79 -5.45
N ASN A 101 10.30 -4.39 -5.16
CA ASN A 101 11.11 -5.04 -4.13
C ASN A 101 10.50 -4.82 -2.73
N TYR A 102 10.02 -3.60 -2.43
CA TYR A 102 9.38 -3.32 -1.15
C TYR A 102 8.10 -4.14 -0.96
N ILE A 103 7.28 -4.28 -2.00
CA ILE A 103 6.05 -5.07 -1.96
C ILE A 103 6.36 -6.55 -1.73
N GLU A 104 7.33 -7.10 -2.45
CA GLU A 104 7.70 -8.51 -2.34
C GLU A 104 8.23 -8.86 -0.95
N ILE A 105 9.13 -8.04 -0.42
CA ILE A 105 9.71 -8.27 0.91
C ILE A 105 8.66 -8.08 2.00
N THR A 106 7.81 -7.06 1.90
CA THR A 106 6.66 -6.87 2.81
C THR A 106 5.75 -8.10 2.81
N ARG A 107 5.43 -8.66 1.63
CA ARG A 107 4.63 -9.88 1.52
C ARG A 107 5.32 -11.05 2.23
N ARG A 108 6.63 -11.23 2.02
CA ARG A 108 7.41 -12.28 2.68
C ARG A 108 7.41 -12.11 4.20
N LEU A 109 7.63 -10.90 4.73
CA LEU A 109 7.57 -10.63 6.16
C LEU A 109 6.21 -11.00 6.76
N ARG A 110 5.11 -10.67 6.07
CA ARG A 110 3.75 -11.06 6.49
C ARG A 110 3.56 -12.57 6.52
N GLU A 111 4.06 -13.27 5.50
CA GLU A 111 4.00 -14.73 5.41
C GLU A 111 4.80 -15.39 6.54
N GLU A 112 5.99 -14.88 6.86
CA GLU A 112 6.82 -15.41 7.94
C GLU A 112 6.21 -15.14 9.33
N VAL A 113 5.64 -13.95 9.56
CA VAL A 113 4.91 -13.64 10.81
C VAL A 113 3.68 -14.55 10.95
N ALA A 114 2.92 -14.76 9.88
CA ALA A 114 1.77 -15.67 9.90
C ALA A 114 2.19 -17.13 10.14
N ALA A 115 3.28 -17.56 9.50
CA ALA A 115 3.85 -18.89 9.70
C ALA A 115 4.33 -19.06 11.15
N LEU A 116 4.99 -18.05 11.73
CA LEU A 116 5.40 -18.03 13.13
C LEU A 116 4.20 -18.19 14.04
N ALA A 117 3.16 -17.37 13.85
CA ALA A 117 1.95 -17.47 14.63
C ALA A 117 1.34 -18.88 14.55
N SER A 118 1.32 -19.52 13.38
CA SER A 118 0.74 -20.87 13.21
C SER A 118 1.46 -21.98 13.98
N ARG A 119 2.73 -21.79 14.33
CA ARG A 119 3.55 -22.74 15.11
C ARG A 119 3.72 -22.36 16.58
N THR A 120 3.32 -21.14 16.97
CA THR A 120 3.33 -20.69 18.36
C THR A 120 2.07 -21.17 19.09
N GLU A 121 2.22 -21.67 20.31
CA GLU A 121 1.12 -22.16 21.15
C GLU A 121 1.10 -21.46 22.52
N GLY A 122 0.03 -21.69 23.29
CA GLY A 122 -0.05 -21.25 24.69
C GLY A 122 -0.05 -19.73 24.89
N GLU A 123 0.65 -19.28 25.94
CA GLU A 123 0.72 -17.86 26.31
C GLU A 123 1.45 -17.02 25.25
N ASP A 124 2.48 -17.58 24.61
CA ASP A 124 3.22 -16.91 23.54
C ASP A 124 2.34 -16.63 22.33
N ARG A 125 1.41 -17.54 22.01
CA ARG A 125 0.44 -17.32 20.93
C ARG A 125 -0.47 -16.14 21.24
N ALA A 126 -1.03 -16.10 22.44
CA ALA A 126 -1.91 -15.01 22.86
C ALA A 126 -1.17 -13.67 22.91
N ALA A 127 0.11 -13.68 23.28
CA ALA A 127 0.95 -12.50 23.29
C ALA A 127 1.27 -12.02 21.86
N LEU A 128 1.58 -12.92 20.94
CA LEU A 128 1.82 -12.60 19.53
C LEU A 128 0.56 -12.08 18.82
N ASP A 129 -0.60 -12.67 19.06
CA ASP A 129 -1.87 -12.18 18.53
C ASP A 129 -2.14 -10.74 19.00
N ARG A 130 -1.87 -10.46 20.27
CA ARG A 130 -2.00 -9.11 20.83
C ARG A 130 -1.03 -8.13 20.17
N LEU A 131 0.23 -8.52 20.01
CA LEU A 131 1.22 -7.69 19.29
C LEU A 131 0.73 -7.33 17.88
N VAL A 132 0.27 -8.31 17.11
CA VAL A 132 -0.23 -8.08 15.74
C VAL A 132 -1.43 -7.14 15.75
N LEU A 133 -2.38 -7.32 16.66
CA LEU A 133 -3.56 -6.45 16.76
C LEU A 133 -3.19 -5.02 17.15
N ASP A 134 -2.29 -4.85 18.12
CA ASP A 134 -1.87 -3.55 18.63
C ASP A 134 -1.14 -2.75 17.55
N THR A 135 -0.27 -3.40 16.76
CA THR A 135 0.46 -2.72 15.67
C THR A 135 -0.42 -2.47 14.44
N SER A 136 -1.39 -3.35 14.15
CA SER A 136 -2.22 -3.24 12.95
C SER A 136 -3.06 -1.96 12.90
N GLY A 137 -3.45 -1.41 14.06
CA GLY A 137 -4.31 -0.21 14.12
C GLY A 137 -3.70 1.00 13.40
N GLU A 138 -2.43 1.28 13.63
CA GLU A 138 -1.72 2.41 13.02
C GLU A 138 -1.58 2.23 11.51
N LEU A 139 -1.19 1.03 11.07
CA LEU A 139 -1.01 0.72 9.65
C LEU A 139 -2.34 0.75 8.89
N LEU A 140 -3.42 0.23 9.48
CA LEU A 140 -4.77 0.30 8.90
C LEU A 140 -5.23 1.75 8.70
N ALA A 141 -4.90 2.65 9.63
CA ALA A 141 -5.20 4.07 9.47
C ALA A 141 -4.44 4.68 8.28
N GLN A 142 -3.18 4.31 8.08
CA GLN A 142 -2.40 4.74 6.91
C GLN A 142 -2.94 4.14 5.59
N TYR A 143 -3.41 2.90 5.59
CA TYR A 143 -4.08 2.29 4.42
C TYR A 143 -5.37 3.02 4.05
N ARG A 144 -6.20 3.37 5.04
CA ARG A 144 -7.40 4.19 4.84
C ARG A 144 -7.03 5.56 4.26
N GLN A 145 -5.98 6.18 4.80
CA GLN A 145 -5.45 7.45 4.28
C GLN A 145 -4.95 7.33 2.84
N TRP A 146 -4.32 6.21 2.47
CA TRP A 146 -3.89 5.93 1.10
C TRP A 146 -5.09 5.76 0.15
N ALA A 147 -6.16 5.12 0.62
CA ALA A 147 -7.39 4.91 -0.13
C ALA A 147 -8.33 6.13 -0.19
N LEU A 148 -8.02 7.22 0.51
CA LEU A 148 -8.87 8.42 0.60
C LEU A 148 -9.46 8.93 -0.74
N PRO A 149 -8.73 8.97 -1.87
CA PRO A 149 -9.26 9.50 -3.14
C PRO A 149 -10.37 8.62 -3.75
N PHE A 150 -10.57 7.40 -3.27
CA PHE A 150 -11.71 6.57 -3.70
C PHE A 150 -13.04 7.03 -3.07
N GLY A 151 -13.02 7.89 -2.05
CA GLY A 151 -14.24 8.41 -1.42
C GLY A 151 -15.03 7.36 -0.63
N LEU A 152 -14.40 6.24 -0.27
CA LEU A 152 -15.02 5.15 0.50
C LEU A 152 -14.85 5.31 2.02
N GLU A 153 -14.03 6.27 2.45
CA GLU A 153 -13.78 6.53 3.87
C GLU A 153 -14.96 7.29 4.49
N PRO A 154 -15.70 6.72 5.46
CA PRO A 154 -16.85 7.37 6.07
C PRO A 154 -16.49 8.60 6.92
N LYS A 155 -15.27 8.66 7.46
CA LYS A 155 -14.85 9.72 8.39
C LYS A 155 -13.42 10.21 8.09
N PRO A 156 -13.23 10.89 6.95
CA PRO A 156 -11.90 11.31 6.48
C PRO A 156 -11.20 12.28 7.43
N GLU A 157 -11.95 13.08 8.18
CA GLU A 157 -11.44 14.04 9.18
C GLU A 157 -10.87 13.39 10.44
N GLU A 158 -11.20 12.12 10.71
CA GLU A 158 -10.66 11.36 11.85
C GLU A 158 -9.33 10.65 11.51
N LEU A 159 -8.89 10.69 10.25
CA LEU A 159 -7.67 10.02 9.83
C LEU A 159 -6.40 10.78 10.26
N PRO A 160 -5.32 10.04 10.59
CA PRO A 160 -4.05 10.67 10.91
C PRO A 160 -3.42 11.34 9.68
N ALA A 161 -2.45 12.22 9.92
CA ALA A 161 -1.59 12.70 8.85
C ALA A 161 -0.86 11.51 8.19
N PRO A 162 -0.57 11.60 6.88
CA PRO A 162 0.28 10.63 6.20
C PRO A 162 1.62 10.46 6.93
N ALA A 163 1.97 9.22 7.26
CA ALA A 163 3.24 8.87 7.91
C ALA A 163 4.36 8.57 6.89
N TRP A 164 4.09 8.74 5.60
CA TRP A 164 5.05 8.56 4.51
C TRP A 164 5.65 9.87 4.04
#